data_AF-A0A8H3X203-F1
#
_entry.id   AF-A0A8H3X203-F1
#
_cell.length_a   1.000
_cell.length_b   1.000
_cell.length_c   1.000
_cell.angle_alpha   90.00
_cell.angle_beta   90.00
_cell.angle_gamma   90.00
#
_symmetry.space_group_name_H-M   'P 1'
#
loop_
_entity.id
_entity.type
_entity.pdbx_description
1 polymer ?
#
loop_
_entity_poly.entity_id
_entity_poly.type
_entity_poly.pdbx_seq_one_letter_code
_entity_poly.pdbx_strand_id
1 'polypeptide(L)' 'MLEEAILEKLHHPDYWRKSCREWELKSWTRFFNETRPDESLQACYEVFVAELKTLMENLNPETREAKKALALK' A
#
# COMPACT_ATOMS: atom_id res chain seq x y z
N MET A 1 -6.36 -11.87 -2.16
CA MET A 1 -4.96 -11.57 -1.75
C MET A 1 -4.22 -11.09 -2.98
N LEU A 2 -3.22 -10.23 -2.80
CA LEU A 2 -2.37 -9.80 -3.91
C LEU A 2 -1.53 -10.97 -4.42
N GLU A 3 -1.17 -10.93 -5.71
CA GLU A 3 -0.21 -11.86 -6.30
C GLU A 3 1.18 -11.63 -5.71
N GLU A 4 1.98 -12.68 -5.50
CA GLU A 4 3.33 -12.56 -4.93
C GLU A 4 4.23 -11.64 -5.76
N ALA A 5 4.09 -11.64 -7.10
CA ALA A 5 4.83 -10.74 -7.98
C ALA A 5 4.55 -9.25 -7.73
N ILE A 6 3.39 -8.90 -7.17
CA ILE A 6 3.06 -7.54 -6.75
C ILE A 6 3.68 -7.27 -5.37
N LEU A 7 3.59 -8.23 -4.46
CA LEU A 7 4.15 -8.12 -3.10
C LEU A 7 5.67 -7.91 -3.13
N GLU A 8 6.40 -8.56 -4.03
CA GLU A 8 7.85 -8.37 -4.20
C GLU A 8 8.26 -6.94 -4.60
N LYS A 9 7.32 -6.12 -5.11
CA LYS A 9 7.57 -4.72 -5.47
C LYS A 9 7.34 -3.74 -4.32
N LEU A 10 6.78 -4.21 -3.21
CA LEU A 10 6.41 -3.41 -2.04
C LEU A 10 7.54 -3.43 -1.02
N HIS A 11 7.75 -2.34 -0.29
CA HIS A 11 8.75 -2.33 0.78
C HIS A 11 8.24 -3.04 2.04
N HIS A 12 6.92 -3.12 2.20
CA HIS A 12 6.27 -3.72 3.36
C HIS A 12 5.25 -4.81 2.95
N PRO A 13 5.69 -5.89 2.27
CA PRO A 13 4.79 -6.91 1.73
C PRO A 13 3.95 -7.60 2.81
N ASP A 14 4.47 -7.75 4.02
CA ASP A 14 3.78 -8.44 5.12
C ASP A 14 2.51 -7.73 5.57
N TYR A 15 2.46 -6.41 5.43
CA TYR A 15 1.22 -5.67 5.67
C TYR A 15 0.18 -5.98 4.59
N TRP A 16 0.60 -5.98 3.33
CA TRP A 16 -0.28 -6.13 2.16
C TRP A 16 -0.73 -7.57 1.89
N ARG A 17 -0.06 -8.56 2.49
CA ARG A 17 -0.51 -9.97 2.51
C ARG A 17 -1.86 -10.16 3.21
N LYS A 18 -2.23 -9.25 4.11
CA LYS A 18 -3.52 -9.27 4.82
C LYS A 18 -4.70 -9.13 3.87
N SER A 19 -5.89 -9.47 4.36
CA SER A 19 -7.11 -9.27 3.58
C SER A 19 -7.32 -7.78 3.29
N CYS A 20 -7.84 -7.43 2.11
CA CYS A 20 -8.11 -6.03 1.76
C CYS A 20 -9.14 -5.36 2.68
N ARG A 21 -9.93 -6.16 3.43
CA ARG A 21 -10.83 -5.66 4.48
C ARG A 21 -10.10 -5.14 5.72
N GLU A 22 -8.84 -5.50 5.87
CA GLU A 22 -7.99 -5.08 6.98
C GLU A 22 -7.09 -3.90 6.59
N TRP A 23 -7.13 -3.45 5.33
CA TRP A 23 -6.31 -2.34 4.86
C TRP A 23 -6.96 -1.02 5.27
N GLU A 24 -6.49 -0.47 6.39
CA GLU A 24 -6.91 0.83 6.88
C GLU A 24 -5.70 1.69 7.24
N LEU A 25 -5.80 3.02 7.07
CA LEU A 25 -4.72 3.94 7.47
C LEU A 25 -4.29 3.71 8.92
N LYS A 26 -5.23 3.48 9.83
CA LYS A 26 -4.93 3.19 11.25
C LYS A 26 -4.13 1.90 11.42
N SER A 27 -4.50 0.85 10.69
CA SER A 27 -3.80 -0.44 10.75
C SER A 27 -2.41 -0.36 10.11
N TRP A 28 -2.25 0.44 9.05
CA TRP A 28 -0.95 0.74 8.44
C TRP A 28 -0.06 1.48 9.42
N THR A 29 -0.53 2.59 9.98
CA THR A 29 0.25 3.39 10.93
C THR A 29 0.65 2.57 12.15
N ARG A 30 -0.25 1.71 12.64
CA ARG A 30 0.09 0.77 13.72
C ARG A 30 1.21 -0.19 13.30
N PHE A 31 1.07 -0.86 12.15
CA PHE A 31 2.09 -1.78 11.62
C PHE A 31 3.44 -1.07 11.41
N PHE A 32 3.41 0.14 10.85
CA PHE A 32 4.60 0.93 10.57
C PHE A 32 5.31 1.34 11.86
N ASN A 33 4.56 1.82 12.87
CA ASN A 33 5.14 2.17 14.17
C ASN A 33 5.68 0.96 14.93
N GLU A 34 5.06 -0.22 14.78
CA GLU A 34 5.55 -1.47 15.38
C GLU A 34 6.86 -1.93 14.73
N THR A 35 7.04 -1.71 13.43
CA THR A 35 8.25 -2.11 12.68
C THR A 35 9.34 -1.04 12.65
N ARG A 36 8.97 0.24 12.78
CA ARG A 36 9.84 1.42 12.71
C ARG A 36 9.46 2.46 13.79
N PRO A 37 9.71 2.17 15.08
CA PRO A 37 9.23 3.00 16.18
C PRO A 37 9.88 4.40 16.24
N ASP A 38 11.07 4.56 15.67
CA ASP A 38 11.82 5.82 15.69
C ASP A 38 11.50 6.73 14.50
N GLU A 39 10.70 6.27 13.54
CA GLU A 39 10.34 7.07 12.37
C GLU A 39 9.17 8.01 12.64
N SER A 40 9.19 9.16 11.96
CA SER A 40 8.13 10.16 12.10
C SER A 40 6.82 9.71 11.44
N LEU A 41 5.71 10.29 11.90
CA LEU A 41 4.40 10.11 11.25
C LEU A 41 4.41 10.57 9.78
N GLN A 42 5.20 11.60 9.46
CA GLN A 42 5.38 12.07 8.09
C GLN A 42 6.00 10.97 7.21
N ALA A 43 7.06 10.33 7.68
CA ALA A 43 7.70 9.22 6.98
C ALA A 43 6.74 8.04 6.78
N CYS A 44 5.95 7.70 7.79
CA CYS A 44 4.88 6.69 7.70
C CYS A 44 3.92 6.97 6.53
N TYR A 45 3.49 8.22 6.35
CA TYR A 45 2.58 8.60 5.27
C TYR A 45 3.25 8.66 3.90
N GLU A 46 4.50 9.14 3.82
CA GLU A 46 5.26 9.15 2.57
C GLU A 46 5.47 7.74 2.03
N VAL A 47 5.85 6.80 2.91
CA VAL A 47 5.96 5.38 2.55
C VAL A 47 4.59 4.83 2.15
N PHE A 48 3.53 5.12 2.90
CA PHE A 48 2.18 4.64 2.55
C PHE A 48 1.75 5.10 1.15
N VAL A 49 2.00 6.36 0.81
CA VAL A 49 1.69 6.92 -0.50
C VAL A 49 2.53 6.25 -1.59
N ALA A 50 3.81 5.97 -1.33
CA ALA A 50 4.67 5.26 -2.28
C ALA A 50 4.14 3.83 -2.54
N GLU A 51 3.78 3.10 -1.49
CA GLU A 51 3.21 1.75 -1.57
C GLU A 51 1.89 1.74 -2.37
N LEU A 52 0.99 2.69 -2.11
CA LEU A 52 -0.26 2.84 -2.86
C LEU A 52 -0.02 3.15 -4.34
N LYS A 53 0.97 4.00 -4.66
CA LYS A 53 1.35 4.26 -6.06
C LYS A 53 1.81 2.99 -6.75
N THR A 54 2.67 2.19 -6.12
CA THR A 54 3.10 0.90 -6.66
C THR A 54 1.91 -0.03 -6.89
N LEU A 55 0.97 -0.13 -5.95
CA LEU A 55 -0.24 -0.93 -6.14
C LEU A 55 -1.09 -0.43 -7.31
N MET A 56 -1.27 0.89 -7.44
CA MET A 56 -2.03 1.51 -8.53
C MET A 56 -1.39 1.26 -9.90
N GLU A 57 -0.07 1.33 -10.01
CA GLU A 57 0.67 1.09 -11.25
C GLU A 57 0.63 -0.37 -11.70
N ASN A 58 0.32 -1.31 -10.78
CA ASN A 58 0.14 -2.72 -11.09
C ASN A 58 -1.34 -3.11 -11.31
N LEU A 59 -2.27 -2.15 -11.29
CA LEU A 59 -3.65 -2.42 -11.71
C LEU A 59 -3.70 -2.63 -13.24
N ASN A 60 -4.53 -3.56 -13.69
CA ASN A 60 -4.76 -3.74 -15.13
C ASN A 60 -5.38 -2.46 -15.71
N PRO A 61 -4.69 -1.74 -16.62
CA PRO A 61 -5.10 -0.42 -17.10
C PRO A 61 -6.43 -0.41 -17.85
N GLU A 62 -6.87 -1.56 -18.37
CA GLU A 62 -8.14 -1.68 -19.09
C GLU A 62 -9.35 -1.72 -18.16
N THR A 63 -9.13 -2.00 -16.87
CA THR A 63 -10.19 -2.11 -15.86
C THR A 63 -10.75 -0.75 -15.44
N ARG A 64 -12.00 -0.75 -14.99
CA ARG A 64 -12.66 0.45 -14.46
C ARG A 64 -11.95 0.97 -13.20
N GLU A 65 -11.42 0.04 -12.41
CA GLU A 65 -10.71 0.26 -11.16
C GLU A 65 -9.41 1.02 -11.41
N ALA A 66 -8.62 0.61 -12.41
CA ALA A 66 -7.41 1.32 -12.80
C ALA A 66 -7.72 2.75 -13.28
N LYS A 67 -8.77 2.92 -14.11
CA LYS A 67 -9.19 4.25 -14.58
C LYS A 67 -9.61 5.17 -13.44
N LYS A 68 -10.33 4.65 -12.44
CA LYS A 68 -10.69 5.41 -11.22
C LYS A 68 -9.46 5.78 -10.41
N ALA A 69 -8.55 4.83 -10.21
CA ALA A 69 -7.33 5.06 -9.46
C ALA A 69 -6.46 6.14 -10.12
N LEU A 70 -6.26 6.06 -11.43
CA LEU A 70 -5.50 7.05 -12.20
C LEU A 70 -6.14 8.44 -12.20
N ALA A 71 -7.46 8.54 -12.04
CA ALA A 71 -8.17 9.82 -11.94
C ALA A 71 -8.04 10.50 -10.56
N LEU A 72 -7.52 9.80 -9.54
CA LEU A 72 -7.22 10.37 -8.22
C LEU A 72 -5.83 11.04 -8.15
N LYS A 73 -5.10 11.05 -9.27
CA LYS A 73 -3.73 11.51 -9.38
C LYS A 73 -3.63 13.03 -9.55
#